data_AF-A0A285UIH4-F1
#
_entry.id   AF-A0A285UIH4-F1
#
_cell.length_a   1.000
_cell.length_b   1.000
_cell.length_c   1.000
_cell.angle_alpha   90.00
_cell.angle_beta   90.00
_cell.angle_gamma   90.00
#
_symmetry.space_group_name_H-M   'P 1'
#
loop_
_entity.id
_entity.type
_entity.pdbx_description
1 polymer ?
#
loop_
_entity_poly.entity_id
_entity_poly.type
_entity_poly.pdbx_seq_one_letter_code
_entity_poly.pdbx_strand_id
1 'polypeptide(L)'
;MKNPYLYGYLPLFTIILFSLSFGIFTVNRILPVLSSIGVYAGMREFLSDLELRVFLLIVLSLCFFMLFSALKLIGQTIHEVGMLFFSKDKIGETMSAARGGYVIFFFGSLLSVLGIASVNILMAVFALTVFVYFIYTIYKMSRFMSMAGMIGLIIFEILFWSLFITLILYILLRLYNGILASLPFAN
;
A
#
# COMPACT_ATOMS: atom_id res chain seq x y z
N MET A 1 4.46 7.59 -27.06
CA MET A 1 4.44 8.03 -25.64
C MET A 1 5.67 8.89 -25.39
N LYS A 2 5.54 10.07 -24.77
CA LYS A 2 6.68 10.91 -24.33
C LYS A 2 7.48 10.11 -23.27
N ASN A 3 8.72 9.79 -23.59
CA ASN A 3 9.75 9.08 -22.80
C ASN A 3 9.29 7.89 -21.90
N PRO A 4 9.42 6.63 -22.36
CA PRO A 4 9.04 5.44 -21.59
C PRO A 4 9.83 5.23 -20.28
N TYR A 5 11.03 5.82 -20.17
CA TYR A 5 11.83 5.73 -18.95
C TYR A 5 11.18 6.51 -17.79
N LEU A 6 10.62 7.69 -18.05
CA LEU A 6 10.01 8.51 -17.00
C LEU A 6 8.79 7.81 -16.37
N TYR A 7 7.96 7.20 -17.21
CA TYR A 7 6.74 6.52 -16.74
C TYR A 7 6.99 5.15 -16.11
N GLY A 8 8.12 4.51 -16.42
CA GLY A 8 8.52 3.23 -15.82
C GLY A 8 8.90 3.34 -14.33
N TYR A 9 9.43 4.49 -13.90
CA TYR A 9 9.88 4.70 -12.52
C TYR A 9 8.82 5.33 -11.60
N LEU A 10 7.68 5.79 -12.12
CA LEU A 10 6.56 6.35 -11.32
C LEU A 10 6.10 5.45 -10.16
N PRO A 11 6.00 4.10 -10.31
CA PRO A 11 5.66 3.24 -9.19
C PRO A 11 6.66 3.31 -8.04
N LEU A 12 7.96 3.43 -8.34
CA LEU A 12 8.99 3.54 -7.31
C LEU A 12 8.82 4.84 -6.51
N PHE A 13 8.66 5.97 -7.20
CA PHE A 13 8.44 7.25 -6.53
C PHE A 13 7.15 7.27 -5.71
N THR A 14 6.08 6.67 -6.22
CA THR A 14 4.81 6.50 -5.49
C THR A 14 5.04 5.77 -4.17
N ILE A 15 5.72 4.62 -4.22
CA ILE A 15 5.98 3.79 -3.04
C ILE A 15 6.82 4.58 -2.04
N ILE A 16 7.87 5.26 -2.48
CA ILE A 16 8.72 6.09 -1.62
C ILE A 16 7.89 7.18 -0.92
N LEU A 17 7.06 7.93 -1.66
CA LEU A 17 6.26 9.04 -1.11
C LEU A 17 5.22 8.57 -0.10
N PHE A 18 4.48 7.49 -0.38
CA PHE A 18 3.57 6.90 0.60
C PHE A 18 4.35 6.39 1.83
N SER A 19 5.48 5.71 1.62
CA SER A 19 6.29 5.16 2.71
C SER A 19 6.81 6.25 3.64
N LEU A 20 7.25 7.39 3.08
CA LEU A 20 7.67 8.55 3.87
C LEU A 20 6.50 9.16 4.63
N SER A 21 5.34 9.33 4.00
CA SER A 21 4.17 9.95 4.66
C SER A 21 3.66 9.09 5.84
N PHE A 22 3.55 7.78 5.63
CA PHE A 22 3.21 6.82 6.70
C PHE A 22 4.33 6.70 7.74
N GLY A 23 5.59 6.76 7.31
CA GLY A 23 6.77 6.76 8.17
C GLY A 23 6.78 7.95 9.13
N ILE A 24 6.61 9.17 8.61
CA ILE A 24 6.55 10.41 9.42
C ILE A 24 5.39 10.35 10.41
N PHE A 25 4.19 9.94 9.96
CA PHE A 25 3.05 9.75 10.86
C PHE A 25 3.37 8.80 12.01
N THR A 26 3.98 7.66 11.69
CA THR A 26 4.30 6.62 12.69
C THR A 26 5.39 7.07 13.65
N VAL A 27 6.42 7.78 13.17
CA VAL A 27 7.44 8.42 14.02
C VAL A 27 6.79 9.35 15.04
N ASN A 28 5.87 10.22 14.59
CA ASN A 28 5.16 11.15 15.47
C ASN A 28 4.32 10.42 16.53
N ARG A 29 3.81 9.22 16.24
CA ARG A 29 3.03 8.42 17.19
C ARG A 29 3.88 7.60 18.15
N ILE A 30 5.01 7.06 17.68
CA ILE A 30 5.86 6.13 18.45
C ILE A 30 6.77 6.88 19.42
N LEU A 31 7.21 8.10 19.09
CA LEU A 31 8.09 8.89 19.95
C LEU A 31 7.51 9.14 21.37
N PRO A 32 6.25 9.61 21.53
CA PRO A 32 5.64 9.71 22.85
C PRO A 32 5.57 8.37 23.59
N VAL A 33 5.35 7.27 22.88
CA VAL A 33 5.30 5.92 23.47
C VAL A 33 6.68 5.53 23.99
N LEU A 34 7.72 5.66 23.17
CA LEU A 34 9.11 5.40 23.58
C LEU A 34 9.55 6.29 24.76
N SER A 35 9.05 7.53 24.81
CA SER A 35 9.31 8.42 25.94
C SER A 35 8.60 7.95 27.21
N SER A 36 7.37 7.45 27.11
CA SER A 36 6.62 6.98 28.28
C SER A 36 7.21 5.74 28.94
N ILE A 37 7.87 4.88 28.15
CA ILE A 37 8.53 3.65 28.63
C ILE A 37 10.02 3.86 28.99
N GLY A 38 10.52 5.09 28.95
CA GLY A 38 11.92 5.43 29.29
C GLY A 38 12.97 5.07 28.23
N VAL A 39 12.62 4.29 27.20
CA VAL A 39 13.53 3.90 26.10
C VAL A 39 14.08 5.12 25.36
N TYR A 40 13.27 6.15 25.15
CA TYR A 40 13.72 7.38 24.48
C TYR A 40 14.86 8.08 25.23
N ALA A 41 14.81 8.11 26.57
CA ALA A 41 15.84 8.72 27.39
C ALA A 41 17.16 7.96 27.28
N GLY A 42 17.13 6.62 27.35
CA GLY A 42 18.32 5.80 27.19
C GLY A 42 18.96 5.92 25.80
N MET A 43 18.16 6.01 24.74
CA MET A 43 18.69 6.25 23.39
C MET A 43 19.32 7.63 23.23
N ARG A 44 18.80 8.63 23.95
CA ARG A 44 19.30 10.00 23.95
C ARG A 44 20.66 10.20 24.64
N GLU A 45 21.14 9.21 25.38
CA GLU A 45 22.51 9.23 25.93
C GLU A 45 23.57 9.08 24.83
N PHE A 46 23.21 8.48 23.69
CA PHE A 46 24.13 8.18 22.59
C PHE A 46 23.83 8.97 21.31
N LEU A 47 22.59 9.40 21.12
CA LEU A 47 22.11 10.07 19.90
C LEU A 47 21.40 11.38 20.22
N SER A 48 21.56 12.37 19.35
CA SER A 48 20.77 13.60 19.42
C SER A 48 19.29 13.36 19.09
N ASP A 49 18.42 14.30 19.49
CA ASP A 49 16.98 14.26 19.22
C ASP A 49 16.70 14.10 17.72
N LEU A 50 17.43 14.84 16.89
CA LEU A 50 17.29 14.84 15.44
C LEU A 50 17.76 13.52 14.83
N GLU A 51 18.92 13.01 15.24
CA GLU A 51 19.44 11.72 14.75
C GLU A 51 18.47 10.58 15.06
N LEU A 52 17.93 10.55 16.27
CA LEU A 52 16.97 9.52 16.68
C LEU A 52 15.69 9.57 15.84
N ARG A 53 15.15 10.77 15.58
CA ARG A 53 13.99 10.97 14.69
C ARG A 53 14.28 10.50 13.27
N VAL A 54 15.43 10.86 12.72
CA VAL A 54 15.84 10.48 11.36
C VAL A 54 16.04 8.97 11.26
N PHE A 55 16.68 8.34 12.23
CA PHE A 55 16.89 6.88 12.24
C PHE A 55 15.57 6.12 12.31
N LEU A 56 14.66 6.53 13.22
CA LEU A 56 13.33 5.94 13.27
C LEU A 56 12.56 6.14 11.96
N LEU A 57 12.66 7.32 11.35
CA LEU A 57 12.03 7.59 10.07
C LEU A 57 12.55 6.67 8.97
N ILE A 58 13.87 6.47 8.88
CA ILE A 58 14.49 5.59 7.88
C ILE A 58 13.99 4.16 8.07
N VAL A 59 14.04 3.63 9.30
CA VAL A 59 13.62 2.25 9.59
C VAL A 59 12.13 2.06 9.30
N LEU A 60 11.28 2.96 9.79
CA LEU A 60 9.83 2.86 9.56
C LEU A 60 9.46 3.05 8.09
N SER A 61 10.10 4.00 7.40
CA SER A 61 9.88 4.18 5.96
C SER A 61 10.31 2.95 5.16
N LEU A 62 11.39 2.26 5.57
CA LEU A 62 11.80 1.01 4.94
C LEU A 62 10.76 -0.10 5.16
N CYS A 63 10.21 -0.23 6.36
CA CYS A 63 9.12 -1.18 6.63
C CYS A 63 7.89 -0.90 5.75
N PHE A 64 7.46 0.36 5.64
CA PHE A 64 6.36 0.73 4.76
C PHE A 64 6.69 0.53 3.28
N PHE A 65 7.93 0.81 2.87
CA PHE A 65 8.39 0.57 1.50
C PHE A 65 8.25 -0.90 1.12
N MET A 66 8.67 -1.81 2.01
CA MET A 66 8.50 -3.25 1.82
C MET A 66 7.02 -3.64 1.75
N LEU A 67 6.18 -3.10 2.64
CA LEU A 67 4.74 -3.36 2.65
C LEU A 67 4.06 -2.93 1.34
N PHE A 68 4.28 -1.70 0.89
CA PHE A 68 3.68 -1.19 -0.34
C PHE A 68 4.24 -1.88 -1.58
N SER A 69 5.53 -2.23 -1.59
CA SER A 69 6.14 -3.01 -2.67
C SER A 69 5.53 -4.40 -2.78
N ALA A 70 5.33 -5.07 -1.64
CA ALA A 70 4.67 -6.38 -1.59
C ALA A 70 3.22 -6.28 -2.08
N LEU A 71 2.47 -5.28 -1.61
CA LEU A 71 1.09 -5.07 -2.03
C LEU A 71 0.98 -4.80 -3.54
N LYS A 72 1.90 -4.00 -4.09
CA LYS A 72 2.01 -3.74 -5.53
C LYS A 72 2.30 -5.02 -6.31
N LEU A 73 3.21 -5.86 -5.83
CA LEU A 73 3.55 -7.13 -6.48
C LEU A 73 2.35 -8.08 -6.48
N ILE A 74 1.71 -8.27 -5.31
CA ILE A 74 0.52 -9.12 -5.16
C ILE A 74 -0.59 -8.63 -6.09
N GLY A 75 -0.89 -7.32 -6.08
CA GLY A 75 -1.93 -6.75 -6.94
C GLY A 75 -1.64 -6.91 -8.43
N GLN A 76 -0.38 -6.74 -8.84
CA GLN A 76 0.03 -6.97 -10.23
C GLN A 76 -0.15 -8.45 -10.62
N THR A 77 0.27 -9.39 -9.76
CA THR A 77 0.12 -10.83 -10.03
C THR A 77 -1.35 -11.24 -10.11
N ILE A 78 -2.19 -10.76 -9.19
CA ILE A 78 -3.65 -11.03 -9.23
C ILE A 78 -4.22 -10.51 -10.55
N HIS A 79 -3.90 -9.27 -10.92
CA HIS A 79 -4.39 -8.67 -12.15
C HIS A 79 -3.92 -9.42 -13.40
N GLU A 80 -2.65 -9.80 -13.48
CA GLU A 80 -2.10 -10.59 -14.59
C GLU A 80 -2.76 -11.97 -14.71
N VAL A 81 -3.02 -12.64 -13.59
CA VAL A 81 -3.77 -13.90 -13.55
C VAL A 81 -5.22 -13.69 -14.00
N GLY A 82 -5.88 -12.62 -13.58
CA GLY A 82 -7.21 -12.26 -14.06
C GLY A 82 -7.22 -12.03 -15.57
N MET A 83 -6.25 -11.29 -16.09
CA MET A 83 -6.08 -11.07 -17.52
C MET A 83 -5.84 -12.38 -18.29
N LEU A 84 -5.07 -13.33 -17.74
CA LEU A 84 -4.84 -14.64 -18.36
C LEU A 84 -6.16 -15.42 -18.58
N PHE A 85 -7.08 -15.36 -17.61
CA PHE A 85 -8.35 -16.08 -17.70
C PHE A 85 -9.40 -15.39 -18.58
N PHE A 86 -9.43 -14.05 -18.61
CA PHE A 86 -10.55 -13.30 -19.18
C PHE A 86 -10.21 -12.46 -20.42
N SER A 87 -8.93 -12.24 -20.72
CA SER A 87 -8.51 -11.45 -21.90
C SER A 87 -8.63 -12.27 -23.19
N LYS A 88 -9.05 -11.60 -24.27
CA LYS A 88 -9.01 -12.16 -25.63
C LYS A 88 -7.65 -11.96 -26.31
N ASP A 89 -6.80 -11.14 -25.72
CA ASP A 89 -5.55 -10.68 -26.30
C ASP A 89 -4.39 -11.61 -25.92
N LYS A 90 -3.78 -12.26 -26.92
CA LYS A 90 -2.63 -13.17 -26.77
C LYS A 90 -1.28 -12.46 -26.95
N ILE A 91 -1.26 -11.18 -27.33
CA ILE A 91 -0.05 -10.49 -27.85
C ILE A 91 0.57 -9.51 -26.83
N GLY A 92 -0.09 -9.22 -25.70
CA GLY A 92 0.52 -8.47 -24.58
C GLY A 92 0.56 -6.95 -24.75
N GLU A 93 -0.15 -6.38 -25.74
CA GLU A 93 -0.25 -4.93 -25.92
C GLU A 93 -1.00 -4.22 -24.77
N THR A 94 -1.86 -4.95 -24.06
CA THR A 94 -2.58 -4.49 -22.86
C THR A 94 -1.66 -4.07 -21.71
N MET A 95 -0.49 -4.70 -21.55
CA MET A 95 0.50 -4.36 -20.50
C MET A 95 1.17 -2.98 -20.72
N SER A 96 1.25 -2.51 -21.97
CA SER A 96 1.76 -1.15 -22.27
C SER A 96 0.71 -0.08 -21.99
N ALA A 97 -0.56 -0.39 -22.28
CA ALA A 97 -1.69 0.51 -22.01
C ALA A 97 -1.91 0.76 -20.51
N ALA A 98 -1.71 -0.24 -19.64
CA ALA A 98 -1.90 -0.10 -18.19
C ALA A 98 -0.97 0.94 -17.52
N ARG A 99 0.21 1.21 -18.09
CA ARG A 99 1.24 2.09 -17.46
C ARG A 99 0.79 3.53 -17.22
N GLY A 100 -0.24 4.00 -17.93
CA GLY A 100 -0.83 5.31 -17.69
C GLY A 100 -1.45 5.47 -16.30
N GLY A 101 -1.87 4.37 -15.67
CA GLY A 101 -2.49 4.39 -14.34
C GLY A 101 -1.51 4.77 -13.22
N TYR A 102 -0.20 4.64 -13.44
CA TYR A 102 0.80 4.99 -12.42
C TYR A 102 0.81 6.49 -12.07
N VAL A 103 0.29 7.35 -12.95
CA VAL A 103 0.15 8.78 -12.67
C VAL A 103 -0.88 9.04 -11.56
N ILE A 104 -1.95 8.25 -11.50
CA ILE A 104 -2.98 8.35 -10.46
C ILE A 104 -2.35 8.07 -9.09
N PHE A 105 -1.57 6.99 -9.02
CA PHE A 105 -0.84 6.61 -7.83
C PHE A 105 0.16 7.67 -7.39
N PHE A 106 0.90 8.26 -8.34
CA PHE A 106 1.86 9.31 -8.04
C PHE A 106 1.21 10.56 -7.41
N PHE A 107 0.12 11.07 -8.01
CA PHE A 107 -0.58 12.21 -7.42
C PHE A 107 -1.28 11.87 -6.10
N GLY A 108 -1.82 10.65 -5.96
CA GLY A 108 -2.34 10.17 -4.68
C GLY A 108 -1.27 10.14 -3.58
N SER A 109 -0.04 9.73 -3.93
CA SER A 109 1.09 9.72 -3.00
C SER A 109 1.54 11.13 -2.59
N LEU A 110 1.46 12.11 -3.49
CA LEU A 110 1.70 13.52 -3.16
C LEU A 110 0.62 14.05 -2.21
N LEU A 111 -0.65 13.72 -2.46
CA LEU A 111 -1.77 14.12 -1.61
C LEU A 111 -1.67 13.51 -0.20
N SER A 112 -1.02 12.35 -0.06
CA SER A 112 -0.86 11.67 1.22
C SER A 112 -0.07 12.48 2.26
N VAL A 113 0.74 13.45 1.82
CA VAL A 113 1.45 14.39 2.71
C VAL A 113 0.49 15.20 3.57
N LEU A 114 -0.69 15.55 3.04
CA LEU A 114 -1.74 16.25 3.81
C LEU A 114 -2.31 15.39 4.95
N GLY A 115 -2.17 14.07 4.84
CA GLY A 115 -2.65 13.10 5.83
C GLY A 115 -1.69 12.84 6.99
N ILE A 116 -0.47 13.39 7.00
CA ILE A 116 0.54 13.10 8.03
C ILE A 116 0.06 13.38 9.46
N ALA A 117 -0.94 14.23 9.64
CA ALA A 117 -1.53 14.52 10.95
C ALA A 117 -2.54 13.45 11.44
N SER A 118 -3.09 12.61 10.56
CA SER A 118 -4.18 11.68 10.88
C SER A 118 -4.12 10.40 10.06
N VAL A 119 -4.04 9.25 10.74
CA VAL A 119 -4.06 7.93 10.09
C VAL A 119 -5.32 7.72 9.26
N ASN A 120 -6.46 8.26 9.68
CA ASN A 120 -7.72 8.12 8.97
C ASN A 120 -7.65 8.81 7.60
N ILE A 121 -7.02 9.99 7.54
CA ILE A 121 -6.83 10.72 6.28
C ILE A 121 -5.83 9.98 5.40
N LEU A 122 -4.70 9.51 5.93
CA LEU A 122 -3.72 8.71 5.18
C LEU A 122 -4.35 7.46 4.55
N MET A 123 -5.11 6.71 5.34
CA MET A 123 -5.79 5.51 4.88
C MET A 123 -6.87 5.83 3.85
N ALA A 124 -7.65 6.91 4.05
CA ALA A 124 -8.65 7.35 3.09
C ALA A 124 -8.03 7.76 1.75
N VAL A 125 -6.95 8.54 1.76
CA VAL A 125 -6.22 8.95 0.54
C VAL A 125 -5.66 7.72 -0.19
N PHE A 126 -5.05 6.80 0.54
CA PHE A 126 -4.52 5.57 -0.04
C PHE A 126 -5.65 4.72 -0.68
N ALA A 127 -6.73 4.46 0.06
CA ALA A 127 -7.87 3.69 -0.42
C ALA A 127 -8.57 4.34 -1.63
N LEU A 128 -8.76 5.66 -1.60
CA LEU A 128 -9.33 6.41 -2.72
C LEU A 128 -8.43 6.32 -3.96
N THR A 129 -7.11 6.44 -3.78
CA THR A 129 -6.14 6.31 -4.88
C THR A 129 -6.21 4.93 -5.53
N VAL A 130 -6.26 3.86 -4.72
CA VAL A 130 -6.41 2.48 -5.21
C VAL A 130 -7.74 2.31 -5.94
N PHE A 131 -8.84 2.85 -5.40
CA PHE A 131 -10.16 2.76 -6.01
C PHE A 131 -10.25 3.49 -7.36
N VAL A 132 -9.73 4.71 -7.45
CA VAL A 132 -9.67 5.48 -8.70
C VAL A 132 -8.78 4.77 -9.73
N TYR A 133 -7.65 4.21 -9.29
CA TYR A 133 -6.78 3.40 -10.16
C TYR A 133 -7.49 2.14 -10.69
N PHE A 134 -8.26 1.44 -9.83
CA PHE A 134 -9.03 0.27 -10.22
C PHE A 134 -10.07 0.65 -11.29
N ILE A 135 -10.87 1.69 -11.07
CA ILE A 135 -11.85 2.19 -12.07
C ILE A 135 -11.15 2.54 -13.38
N TYR A 136 -10.03 3.27 -13.33
CA TYR A 136 -9.26 3.63 -14.53
C TYR A 136 -8.80 2.40 -15.30
N THR A 137 -8.28 1.39 -14.60
CA THR A 137 -7.79 0.14 -15.19
C THR A 137 -8.91 -0.60 -15.89
N ILE A 138 -10.04 -0.78 -15.21
CA ILE A 138 -11.23 -1.43 -15.77
C ILE A 138 -11.73 -0.68 -17.01
N TYR A 139 -11.86 0.65 -16.94
CA TYR A 139 -12.28 1.46 -18.10
C TYR A 139 -11.34 1.31 -19.29
N LYS A 140 -10.02 1.31 -19.05
CA LYS A 140 -9.03 1.20 -20.13
C LYS A 140 -9.00 -0.19 -20.75
N MET A 141 -9.16 -1.24 -19.94
CA MET A 141 -9.17 -2.64 -20.40
C MET A 141 -10.47 -3.04 -21.10
N SER A 142 -11.57 -2.33 -20.85
CA SER A 142 -12.87 -2.57 -21.51
C SER A 142 -12.80 -2.61 -23.04
N ARG A 143 -11.87 -1.87 -23.65
CA ARG A 143 -11.67 -1.83 -25.10
C ARG A 143 -11.04 -3.09 -25.68
N PHE A 144 -10.40 -3.91 -24.84
CA PHE A 144 -9.63 -5.09 -25.25
C PHE A 144 -10.28 -6.42 -24.84
N MET A 145 -11.47 -6.37 -24.23
CA MET A 145 -12.16 -7.54 -23.70
C MET A 145 -13.64 -7.51 -24.09
N SER A 146 -14.27 -8.68 -24.21
CA SER A 146 -15.74 -8.74 -24.29
C SER A 146 -16.37 -8.40 -22.95
N MET A 147 -17.63 -7.93 -22.98
CA MET A 147 -18.41 -7.60 -21.78
C MET A 147 -18.39 -8.71 -20.71
N ALA A 148 -18.54 -9.98 -21.12
CA ALA A 148 -18.49 -11.12 -20.20
C ALA A 148 -17.10 -11.31 -19.54
N GLY A 149 -16.01 -11.05 -20.27
CA GLY A 149 -14.64 -11.14 -19.74
C GLY A 149 -14.35 -10.00 -18.76
N MET A 150 -14.86 -8.80 -19.02
CA MET A 150 -14.76 -7.66 -18.11
C MET A 150 -15.49 -7.92 -16.79
N ILE A 151 -16.72 -8.43 -16.84
CA ILE A 151 -17.47 -8.83 -15.63
C ILE A 151 -16.72 -9.91 -14.86
N GLY A 152 -16.21 -10.92 -15.57
CA GLY A 152 -15.40 -12.00 -14.98
C GLY A 152 -14.16 -11.47 -14.25
N LEU A 153 -13.41 -10.56 -14.87
CA LEU A 153 -12.22 -9.95 -14.27
C LEU A 153 -12.55 -9.12 -13.02
N ILE A 154 -13.62 -8.32 -13.06
CA ILE A 154 -14.06 -7.52 -11.90
C ILE A 154 -14.43 -8.44 -10.73
N ILE A 155 -15.23 -9.48 -10.99
CA ILE A 155 -15.64 -10.44 -9.95
C ILE A 155 -14.41 -11.16 -9.39
N PHE A 156 -13.49 -11.61 -10.25
CA PHE A 156 -12.27 -12.28 -9.84
C PHE A 156 -11.41 -11.42 -8.93
N GLU A 157 -11.15 -10.17 -9.30
CA GLU A 157 -10.34 -9.24 -8.49
C GLU A 157 -11.01 -8.95 -7.14
N ILE A 158 -12.31 -8.66 -7.13
CA ILE A 158 -13.04 -8.39 -5.88
C ILE A 158 -13.02 -9.60 -4.95
N LEU A 159 -13.28 -10.80 -5.47
CA LEU A 159 -13.29 -12.03 -4.67
C LEU A 159 -11.90 -12.32 -4.10
N PHE A 160 -10.84 -12.18 -4.91
CA PHE A 160 -9.48 -12.43 -4.46
C PHE A 160 -9.08 -11.47 -3.35
N TRP A 161 -9.30 -10.16 -3.53
CA TRP A 161 -8.98 -9.16 -2.51
C TRP A 161 -9.83 -9.33 -1.25
N SER A 162 -11.10 -9.65 -1.39
CA SER A 162 -11.98 -9.93 -0.25
C SER A 162 -11.48 -11.11 0.57
N LEU A 163 -11.11 -12.22 -0.08
CA LEU A 163 -10.60 -13.41 0.58
C LEU A 163 -9.24 -13.13 1.25
N PHE A 164 -8.35 -12.43 0.54
CA PHE A 164 -7.02 -12.06 1.05
C PHE A 164 -7.12 -11.18 2.31
N ILE A 165 -7.94 -10.13 2.27
CA ILE A 165 -8.15 -9.22 3.41
C ILE A 165 -8.80 -9.98 4.57
N THR A 166 -9.82 -10.79 4.30
CA THR A 166 -10.51 -11.58 5.35
C THR A 166 -9.56 -12.54 6.04
N LEU A 167 -8.67 -13.20 5.30
CA LEU A 167 -7.66 -14.10 5.85
C LEU A 167 -6.69 -13.35 6.77
N ILE A 168 -6.20 -12.19 6.35
CA ILE A 168 -5.30 -11.36 7.17
C ILE A 168 -6.01 -10.90 8.44
N LEU A 169 -7.23 -10.37 8.33
CA LEU A 169 -8.01 -9.93 9.49
C LEU A 169 -8.28 -11.08 10.46
N TYR A 170 -8.62 -12.26 9.95
CA TYR A 170 -8.81 -13.45 10.78
C TYR A 170 -7.55 -13.82 11.56
N ILE A 171 -6.38 -13.81 10.93
CA ILE A 171 -5.11 -14.10 11.59
C ILE A 171 -4.80 -13.04 12.66
N LEU A 172 -4.98 -11.76 12.36
CA LEU A 172 -4.74 -10.67 13.32
C LEU A 172 -5.66 -10.76 14.54
N LEU A 173 -6.96 -11.02 14.34
CA LEU A 173 -7.91 -11.22 15.43
C LEU A 173 -7.55 -12.44 16.29
N ARG A 174 -7.10 -13.53 15.65
CA ARG A 174 -6.67 -14.73 16.37
C ARG A 174 -5.40 -14.50 17.17
N LEU A 175 -4.42 -13.77 16.63
CA LEU A 175 -3.21 -13.38 17.36
C LEU A 175 -3.55 -12.45 18.54
N TYR A 176 -4.42 -11.47 18.31
CA TYR A 176 -4.89 -10.57 19.37
C TYR A 176 -5.56 -11.34 20.51
N ASN A 177 -6.49 -12.24 20.20
CA ASN A 177 -7.16 -13.08 21.20
C ASN A 177 -6.17 -14.03 21.90
N GLY A 178 -5.18 -14.57 21.18
CA GLY A 178 -4.12 -15.40 21.77
C GLY A 178 -3.26 -14.63 22.78
N ILE A 179 -2.91 -13.39 22.46
CA ILE A 179 -2.17 -12.51 23.39
C ILE A 179 -3.03 -12.16 24.60
N LEU A 180 -4.31 -11.81 24.40
CA LEU A 180 -5.23 -11.52 25.51
C LEU A 180 -5.38 -12.71 26.47
N ALA A 181 -5.54 -13.92 25.94
CA ALA A 181 -5.64 -15.14 26.74
C ALA A 181 -4.34 -15.47 27.52
N SER A 182 -3.19 -14.94 27.07
CA SER A 182 -1.90 -15.12 27.76
C SER A 182 -1.66 -14.13 28.89
N LEU A 183 -2.47 -13.07 29.02
CA LEU A 183 -2.30 -12.07 30.07
C LEU A 183 -2.92 -12.59 31.39
N PRO A 184 -2.20 -12.45 32.53
CA PRO A 184 -2.60 -13.01 33.82
C PRO A 184 -3.85 -12.36 34.44
N PHE A 185 -4.41 -11.33 33.83
CA PHE A 185 -5.62 -10.64 34.27
C PHE A 185 -6.90 -11.16 33.60
N ALA A 186 -6.79 -12.18 32.72
CA ALA A 186 -7.91 -12.78 31.99
C ALA A 186 -8.51 -14.03 32.66
N ASN A 187 -8.04 -14.39 33.87
CA ASN A 187 -8.63 -15.44 34.73
C ASN A 187 -9.28 -14.82 35.97
#